data_AF-A0A919YCJ5-F1
#
_entry.id   AF-A0A919YCJ5-F1
#
_cell.length_a   1.000
_cell.length_b   1.000
_cell.length_c   1.000
_cell.angle_alpha   90.00
_cell.angle_beta   90.00
_cell.angle_gamma   90.00
#
_symmetry.space_group_name_H-M   'P 1'
#
loop_
_entity.id
_entity.type
_entity.pdbx_description
1 polymer ?
#
loop_
_entity_poly.entity_id
_entity_poly.type
_entity_poly.pdbx_seq_one_letter_code
_entity_poly.pdbx_strand_id
1 'polypeptide(L)' 'MNDLQYVYCLCCERMVPVSDTMVIFRTGYYRTTVPLGYCEDCHNQGEEERRYQYMELLKNGYATMR' A
#
# COMPACT_ATOMS: atom_id res chain seq x y z
N MET A 1 4.05 -25.87 7.71
CA MET A 1 2.85 -25.37 6.99
C MET A 1 3.26 -24.06 6.35
N ASN A 2 3.35 -24.04 5.02
CA ASN A 2 3.95 -22.96 4.22
C ASN A 2 2.82 -22.10 3.62
N ASP A 3 1.92 -21.60 4.47
CA ASP A 3 0.66 -20.93 4.08
C ASP A 3 0.84 -19.45 3.67
N LEU A 4 2.02 -19.09 3.18
CA LEU A 4 2.36 -17.74 2.71
C LEU A 4 2.35 -17.66 1.17
N GLN A 5 1.45 -18.37 0.49
CA GLN A 5 1.38 -18.29 -0.97
C GLN A 5 0.61 -17.06 -1.45
N TYR A 6 -0.34 -16.58 -0.66
CA TYR A 6 -1.24 -15.50 -1.05
C TYR A 6 -1.41 -14.48 0.06
N VAL A 7 -1.63 -13.23 -0.34
CA VAL A 7 -1.91 -12.08 0.52
C VAL A 7 -3.24 -11.47 0.08
N TYR A 8 -4.05 -11.06 1.04
CA TYR A 8 -5.24 -10.28 0.77
C TYR A 8 -4.90 -8.78 0.69
N CYS A 9 -5.10 -8.18 -0.48
CA CYS A 9 -4.88 -6.75 -0.68
C CYS A 9 -6.03 -5.95 -0.06
N LEU A 10 -5.73 -5.06 0.90
CA LEU A 10 -6.75 -4.25 1.57
C LEU A 10 -7.30 -3.09 0.72
N CYS A 11 -6.66 -2.76 -0.41
CA CYS A 11 -7.09 -1.67 -1.28
C CYS A 11 -8.05 -2.15 -2.37
N CYS A 12 -7.70 -3.22 -3.09
CA CYS A 12 -8.55 -3.76 -4.16
C CYS A 12 -9.31 -5.03 -3.78
N GLU A 13 -9.20 -5.49 -2.54
CA GLU A 13 -9.96 -6.62 -1.99
C GLU A 13 -9.71 -7.97 -2.71
N ARG A 14 -8.58 -8.09 -3.41
CA ARG A 14 -8.17 -9.30 -4.14
C ARG A 14 -7.14 -10.12 -3.37
N MET A 15 -7.24 -11.44 -3.52
CA MET A 15 -6.17 -12.39 -3.16
C MET A 15 -5.11 -12.36 -4.25
N VAL A 16 -3.87 -12.03 -3.89
CA VAL A 16 -2.73 -11.96 -4.81
C VAL A 16 -1.60 -12.87 -4.37
N PRO A 17 -0.79 -13.41 -5.29
CA PRO A 17 0.42 -14.14 -4.93
C PRO A 17 1.33 -13.28 -4.05
N VAL A 18 2.04 -13.90 -3.10
CA VAL A 18 3.05 -13.20 -2.30
C VAL A 18 4.15 -12.58 -3.16
N SER A 19 4.46 -13.16 -4.33
CA SER A 19 5.41 -12.58 -5.29
C SER A 19 4.97 -11.20 -5.80
N ASP A 20 3.67 -10.94 -5.83
CA ASP A 20 3.08 -9.73 -6.42
C ASP A 20 2.64 -8.75 -5.32
N THR A 21 3.16 -8.97 -4.10
CA THR A 21 2.84 -8.19 -2.90
C THR A 21 4.06 -7.35 -2.51
N MET A 22 3.86 -6.03 -2.38
CA MET A 22 4.92 -5.11 -1.97
C MET A 22 5.01 -4.93 -0.45
N VAL A 23 3.88 -5.05 0.25
CA VAL A 23 3.81 -4.87 1.71
C VAL A 23 2.92 -5.94 2.32
N ILE A 24 3.43 -6.63 3.34
CA ILE A 24 2.66 -7.54 4.18
C ILE A 24 2.57 -6.94 5.60
N PHE A 25 1.35 -6.76 6.09
CA PHE A 25 1.10 -6.26 7.42
C PHE A 25 1.29 -7.36 8.46
N ARG A 26 2.15 -7.10 9.45
CA ARG A 26 2.27 -7.95 10.63
C ARG A 26 1.33 -7.44 11.71
N THR A 27 0.08 -7.85 11.68
CA THR A 27 -0.88 -7.49 12.73
C THR A 27 -0.75 -8.45 13.90
N GLY A 28 -0.10 -8.03 14.99
CA GLY A 28 -0.03 -8.81 16.23
C GLY A 28 -1.37 -8.98 16.96
N TYR A 29 -2.41 -8.26 16.53
CA TYR A 29 -3.72 -8.18 17.18
C TYR A 29 -4.79 -9.10 16.58
N TYR A 30 -4.69 -9.46 15.30
CA TYR A 30 -5.68 -10.30 14.64
C TYR A 30 -5.03 -11.63 14.26
N ARG A 31 -5.59 -12.74 14.74
CA ARG A 31 -5.27 -14.08 14.23
C ARG A 31 -5.96 -14.24 12.88
N THR A 32 -5.37 -13.68 11.82
CA THR A 32 -5.86 -13.91 10.46
C THR A 32 -5.30 -15.22 9.93
N THR A 33 -6.13 -15.99 9.21
CA THR A 33 -5.70 -17.20 8.50
C THR A 33 -4.96 -16.89 7.21
N VAL A 34 -5.11 -15.66 6.70
CA VAL A 34 -4.46 -15.15 5.50
C VAL A 34 -3.70 -13.87 5.83
N PRO A 35 -2.45 -13.70 5.37
CA PRO A 35 -1.71 -12.44 5.49
C PRO A 35 -2.44 -11.29 4.80
N LEU A 36 -2.48 -10.12 5.44
CA LEU A 36 -3.02 -8.88 4.86
C LEU A 36 -1.89 -8.03 4.29
N GLY A 37 -2.15 -7.28 3.23
CA GLY A 37 -1.12 -6.47 2.59
C GLY A 37 -1.63 -5.53 1.50
N TYR A 38 -0.71 -5.05 0.67
CA TYR A 38 -1.01 -4.37 -0.58
C TYR A 38 -0.31 -5.07 -1.75
N CYS A 39 -1.06 -5.31 -2.82
CA CYS A 39 -0.48 -5.72 -4.09
C CYS A 39 0.36 -4.59 -4.69
N GLU A 40 1.25 -4.93 -5.61
CA GLU A 40 2.13 -3.97 -6.28
C GLU A 40 1.37 -2.79 -6.89
N ASP A 41 0.30 -3.05 -7.65
CA ASP A 41 -0.51 -2.00 -8.27
C ASP A 41 -1.04 -0.97 -7.26
N CYS A 42 -1.67 -1.46 -6.18
CA CYS A 42 -2.26 -0.60 -5.16
C CYS A 42 -1.19 0.14 -4.35
N HIS A 43 -0.04 -0.49 -4.11
CA HIS A 43 1.08 0.17 -3.45
C HIS A 43 1.62 1.32 -4.31
N ASN A 44 1.83 1.07 -5.61
CA ASN A 44 2.36 2.07 -6.54
C ASN A 44 1.39 3.23 -6.74
N GLN A 45 0.09 2.95 -6.84
CA GLN A 45 -0.94 3.99 -6.88
C GLN A 45 -0.90 4.89 -5.63
N GLY A 46 -0.82 4.29 -4.43
CA GLY A 46 -0.75 5.06 -3.18
C GLY A 46 0.54 5.85 -2.99
N GLU A 47 1.67 5.40 -3.56
CA GLU A 47 2.92 6.17 -3.60
C GLU A 47 2.83 7.34 -4.59
N GLU A 48 2.22 7.12 -5.76
CA GLU A 48 2.05 8.16 -6.76
C GLU A 48 1.12 9.29 -6.28
N GLU A 49 -0.02 8.95 -5.66
CA GLU A 49 -0.94 9.92 -5.06
C GLU A 49 -0.25 10.78 -3.98
N ARG A 50 0.54 10.17 -3.10
CA ARG A 50 1.34 10.88 -2.08
C ARG A 50 2.37 11.82 -2.71
N ARG A 51 3.00 11.41 -3.81
CA ARG A 51 3.97 12.23 -4.54
C ARG A 51 3.31 13.46 -5.17
N TYR A 52 2.14 13.32 -5.79
CA TYR A 52 1.40 14.46 -6.34
C TYR A 52 0.97 15.43 -5.23
N GLN A 53 0.46 14.92 -4.11
CA GLN A 53 0.07 15.76 -2.96
C GLN A 53 1.26 16.57 -2.43
N TYR A 54 2.45 15.96 -2.32
CA TYR A 54 3.68 16.66 -1.93
C TYR A 54 4.06 17.77 -2.93
N MET A 55 3.99 17.47 -4.23
CA MET A 55 4.29 18.45 -5.28
C MET A 55 3.30 19.62 -5.30
N GLU A 56 2.01 19.39 -5.00
CA GLU A 56 1.02 20.45 -4.86
C GLU A 56 1.26 21.34 -3.62
N LEU A 57 1.64 20.74 -2.50
CA LEU A 57 2.01 21.48 -1.28
C LEU A 57 3.21 22.38 -1.53
N LEU A 58 4.23 21.86 -2.21
CA LEU A 58 5.35 22.67 -2.67
C LEU A 58 4.84 23.80 -3.58
N LYS A 59 3.97 23.49 -4.58
CA LYS A 59 3.31 24.48 -5.46
C LYS A 59 2.72 25.67 -4.75
N ASN A 60 1.98 25.38 -3.69
CA ASN A 60 1.30 26.41 -2.91
C ASN A 60 2.26 27.11 -1.94
N GLY A 61 3.28 26.41 -1.42
CA GLY A 61 4.28 26.95 -0.51
C GLY A 61 5.18 28.02 -1.13
N TYR A 62 5.57 27.90 -2.40
CA TYR A 62 6.30 28.98 -3.09
C TYR A 62 5.39 30.09 -3.66
N ALA A 63 4.09 29.84 -3.81
CA ALA A 63 3.14 30.88 -4.22
C ALA A 63 2.84 31.88 -3.08
N THR A 64 2.95 31.46 -1.82
CA THR A 64 2.67 32.29 -0.62
C THR A 64 3.88 33.04 -0.06
N MET A 65 5.09 32.80 -0.57
CA MET A 65 6.29 33.61 -0.28
C MET A 65 6.42 34.80 -1.24
N ARG A 66 5.36 35.61 -1.39
CA ARG A 66 5.36 36.80 -2.23
C ARG A 66 4.91 38.04 -1.47
#